data_AF-A0A1G6X827-F1
#
_entry.id   AF-A0A1G6X827-F1
#
_cell.length_a   1.000
_cell.length_b   1.000
_cell.length_c   1.000
_cell.angle_alpha   90.00
_cell.angle_beta   90.00
_cell.angle_gamma   90.00
#
_symmetry.space_group_name_H-M   'P 1'
#
loop_
_entity.id
_entity.type
_entity.pdbx_description
1 polymer ?
#
loop_
_entity_poly.entity_id
_entity_poly.type
_entity_poly.pdbx_seq_one_letter_code
_entity_poly.pdbx_strand_id
1 'polypeptide(L)'
;MKIIKQLCGALLLLAMAFNAQAQKKASGQIWSAEKANKWYAAHKWLSGADYIPATAINQLEMWQANTFDPKTIDKELGYAEGIGFNTMRVFLHSLAYKQDPAGFKKRMDKFLTIAASHHITPLFVFFDDCWNKEPKAGKQPEPKPGIHNSGWMQDPGQPASAQAANFPALEIYVKDVLKTFAHDKRILLWDLYNEPGNSGKGDSSLPLLKKVFGWAREVNPDQPISAGVWSWGLEALNEYQVTHSDVVTYHDYSPENEHLKTVQFLKMYGRPVICTEYMARPRNSRFETVMPMLKKENVGAINWGFVAGKTNTKYAWDTPIPDGGEPKEWFHEIFRPDGTPYKQEEVDVIKKLNGK
;
A
#
# COMPACT_ATOMS: atom_id res chain seq x y z
N MET A 1 -50.33 44.06 20.93
CA MET A 1 -49.09 43.44 21.48
C MET A 1 -48.91 41.94 21.19
N LYS A 2 -49.94 41.17 20.76
CA LYS A 2 -49.79 39.73 20.41
C LYS A 2 -49.33 39.46 18.97
N ILE A 3 -49.58 40.36 18.03
CA ILE A 3 -49.30 40.16 16.59
C ILE A 3 -47.81 40.41 16.25
N ILE A 4 -47.15 41.33 16.95
CA ILE A 4 -45.73 41.67 16.72
C ILE A 4 -44.78 40.54 17.20
N LYS A 5 -45.19 39.73 18.20
CA LYS A 5 -44.39 38.59 18.67
C LYS A 5 -44.41 37.38 17.72
N GLN A 6 -45.41 37.25 16.84
CA GLN A 6 -45.50 36.15 15.87
C GLN A 6 -44.70 36.42 14.59
N LEU A 7 -44.55 37.69 14.18
CA LEU A 7 -43.71 38.05 13.03
C LEU A 7 -42.21 37.92 13.31
N CYS A 8 -41.74 38.23 14.52
CA CYS A 8 -40.32 38.05 14.88
C CYS A 8 -39.92 36.57 15.00
N GLY A 9 -40.83 35.68 15.40
CA GLY A 9 -40.57 34.23 15.45
C GLY A 9 -40.46 33.58 14.07
N ALA A 10 -41.27 34.04 13.10
CA ALA A 10 -41.22 33.54 11.72
C ALA A 10 -39.95 34.00 10.98
N LEU A 11 -39.48 35.23 11.21
CA LEU A 11 -38.24 35.75 10.61
C LEU A 11 -36.96 35.10 11.17
N LEU A 12 -36.96 34.67 12.44
CA LEU A 12 -35.84 33.91 13.02
C LEU A 12 -35.81 32.43 12.60
N LEU A 13 -36.96 31.83 12.27
CA LEU A 13 -37.04 30.46 11.74
C LEU A 13 -36.70 30.38 10.24
N LEU A 14 -36.94 31.44 9.47
CA LEU A 14 -36.49 31.54 8.08
C LEU A 14 -34.98 31.87 7.96
N ALA A 15 -34.38 32.53 8.95
CA ALA A 15 -32.93 32.76 8.99
C ALA A 15 -32.12 31.53 9.42
N MET A 16 -32.72 30.58 10.17
CA MET A 16 -32.06 29.34 10.58
C MET A 16 -32.21 28.17 9.58
N ALA A 17 -33.13 28.27 8.62
CA ALA A 17 -33.31 27.25 7.58
C ALA A 17 -32.31 27.38 6.41
N PHE A 18 -31.64 28.52 6.24
CA PHE A 18 -30.69 28.75 5.14
C PHE A 18 -29.23 28.40 5.45
N ASN A 19 -28.89 28.03 6.69
CA ASN A 19 -27.51 27.68 7.07
C ASN A 19 -27.27 26.17 7.30
N ALA A 20 -28.25 25.31 6.98
CA ALA A 20 -28.11 23.85 7.07
C ALA A 20 -27.90 23.16 5.71
N GLN A 21 -27.66 23.90 4.63
CA GLN A 21 -26.88 23.35 3.52
C GLN A 21 -25.42 23.38 3.94
N ALA A 22 -25.01 22.38 4.73
CA ALA A 22 -23.61 21.99 4.76
C ALA A 22 -23.17 21.93 3.29
N GLN A 23 -22.27 22.83 2.87
CA GLN A 23 -21.65 22.77 1.56
C GLN A 23 -21.16 21.33 1.41
N LYS A 24 -21.86 20.52 0.61
CA LYS A 24 -21.32 19.23 0.18
C LYS A 24 -20.07 19.61 -0.59
N LYS A 25 -18.92 19.55 0.09
CA LYS A 25 -17.61 19.75 -0.52
C LYS A 25 -17.60 18.85 -1.74
N ALA A 26 -17.41 19.43 -2.92
CA ALA A 26 -17.37 18.65 -4.15
C ALA A 26 -16.34 17.53 -3.96
N SER A 27 -16.70 16.31 -4.34
CA SER A 27 -15.75 15.20 -4.29
C SER A 27 -14.50 15.57 -5.08
N GLY A 28 -13.34 15.20 -4.54
CA GLY A 28 -12.06 15.34 -5.22
C GLY A 28 -12.14 14.76 -6.63
N GLN A 29 -11.49 15.43 -7.57
CA GLN A 29 -11.35 14.96 -8.94
C GLN A 29 -10.04 14.19 -9.09
N ILE A 30 -9.99 13.29 -10.08
CA ILE A 30 -8.73 12.65 -10.49
C ILE A 30 -7.74 13.75 -10.87
N TRP A 31 -6.51 13.63 -10.40
CA TRP A 31 -5.47 14.61 -10.72
C TRP A 31 -5.27 14.70 -12.22
N SER A 32 -5.09 15.90 -12.74
CA SER A 32 -4.58 16.10 -14.10
C SER A 32 -3.21 15.43 -14.25
N ALA A 33 -2.88 14.97 -15.46
CA ALA A 33 -1.55 14.44 -15.76
C ALA A 33 -0.42 15.43 -15.39
N GLU A 34 -0.62 16.73 -15.61
CA GLU A 34 0.35 17.78 -15.24
C GLU A 34 0.63 17.78 -13.73
N LYS A 35 -0.42 17.86 -12.89
CA LYS A 35 -0.29 17.78 -11.43
C LYS A 35 0.45 16.52 -10.98
N ALA A 36 0.11 15.36 -11.55
CA ALA A 36 0.75 14.10 -11.22
C ALA A 36 2.25 14.09 -11.58
N ASN A 37 2.59 14.52 -12.80
CA ASN A 37 3.98 14.63 -13.25
C ASN A 37 4.78 15.64 -12.43
N LYS A 38 4.19 16.78 -12.08
CA LYS A 38 4.82 17.77 -11.19
C LYS A 38 5.08 17.22 -9.79
N TRP A 39 4.13 16.47 -9.23
CA TRP A 39 4.32 15.80 -7.94
C TRP A 39 5.46 14.78 -8.01
N TYR A 40 5.50 13.94 -9.05
CA TYR A 40 6.53 12.92 -9.18
C TYR A 40 7.93 13.51 -9.38
N ALA A 41 8.05 14.57 -10.18
CA ALA A 41 9.31 15.28 -10.41
C ALA A 41 9.85 16.01 -9.17
N ALA A 42 9.03 16.21 -8.13
CA ALA A 42 9.47 16.80 -6.86
C ALA A 42 10.21 15.81 -5.96
N HIS A 43 10.18 14.51 -6.28
CA HIS A 43 10.86 13.47 -5.52
C HIS A 43 12.18 13.07 -6.21
N LYS A 44 13.14 12.60 -5.40
CA LYS A 44 14.21 11.76 -5.95
C LYS A 44 13.57 10.51 -6.56
N TRP A 45 14.28 9.85 -7.49
CA TRP A 45 13.82 8.57 -8.03
C TRP A 45 13.41 7.63 -6.91
N LEU A 46 12.18 7.14 -6.96
CA LEU A 46 11.58 6.37 -5.88
C LEU A 46 12.10 4.93 -5.93
N SER A 47 12.71 4.50 -4.84
CA SER A 47 13.20 3.13 -4.68
C SER A 47 12.96 2.64 -3.25
N GLY A 48 12.50 1.41 -3.12
CA GLY A 48 12.04 0.87 -1.85
C GLY A 48 11.65 -0.60 -1.91
N ALA A 49 10.97 -1.05 -0.86
CA ALA A 49 10.41 -2.39 -0.78
C ALA A 49 9.03 -2.38 -0.11
N ASP A 50 8.26 -3.45 -0.31
CA ASP A 50 7.15 -3.79 0.56
C ASP A 50 7.67 -4.13 1.94
N TYR A 51 7.02 -3.56 2.95
CA TYR A 51 7.51 -3.57 4.32
C TYR A 51 6.48 -4.16 5.28
N ILE A 52 6.87 -5.28 5.87
CA ILE A 52 6.35 -5.87 7.10
C ILE A 52 7.58 -6.20 7.95
N PRO A 53 7.63 -5.81 9.24
CA PRO A 53 8.79 -6.08 10.07
C PRO A 53 9.03 -7.59 10.20
N ALA A 54 10.28 -8.01 10.33
CA ALA A 54 10.60 -9.45 10.39
C ALA A 54 9.90 -10.18 11.54
N THR A 55 9.46 -9.44 12.57
CA THR A 55 8.72 -9.91 13.75
C THR A 55 7.22 -10.12 13.52
N ALA A 56 6.67 -9.72 12.37
CA ALA A 56 5.26 -9.85 12.04
C ALA A 56 5.03 -10.82 10.87
N ILE A 57 4.07 -11.74 11.01
CA ILE A 57 3.70 -12.70 9.96
C ILE A 57 2.78 -12.09 8.90
N ASN A 58 2.08 -11.02 9.26
CA ASN A 58 1.13 -10.30 8.42
C ASN A 58 0.92 -8.87 8.96
N GLN A 59 0.20 -8.07 8.19
CA GLN A 59 -0.13 -6.70 8.51
C GLN A 59 -1.02 -6.55 9.76
N LEU A 60 -1.81 -7.56 10.13
CA LEU A 60 -2.58 -7.55 11.38
C LEU A 60 -1.64 -7.63 12.59
N GLU A 61 -0.64 -8.52 12.55
CA GLU A 61 0.36 -8.64 13.62
C GLU A 61 1.15 -7.35 13.77
N MET A 62 1.57 -6.73 12.65
CA MET A 62 2.31 -5.47 12.69
C MET A 62 1.55 -4.38 13.46
N TRP A 63 0.25 -4.21 13.20
CA TRP A 63 -0.49 -3.03 13.68
C TRP A 63 -1.26 -3.19 15.00
N GLN A 64 -1.27 -4.37 15.61
CA GLN A 64 -1.90 -4.56 16.92
C GLN A 64 -1.05 -4.00 18.06
N ALA A 65 -1.70 -3.49 19.11
CA ALA A 65 -1.02 -2.86 20.24
C ALA A 65 0.02 -3.78 20.94
N ASN A 66 -0.29 -5.07 21.05
CA ASN A 66 0.55 -6.03 21.76
C ASN A 66 1.80 -6.46 20.97
N THR A 67 1.82 -6.24 19.66
CA THR A 67 2.83 -6.77 18.74
C THR A 67 3.50 -5.71 17.88
N PHE A 68 3.02 -4.46 17.91
CA PHE A 68 3.69 -3.33 17.26
C PHE A 68 5.08 -3.12 17.86
N ASP A 69 6.11 -3.33 17.04
CA ASP A 69 7.50 -3.32 17.45
C ASP A 69 8.28 -2.16 16.80
N PRO A 70 8.24 -0.95 17.41
CA PRO A 70 8.93 0.21 16.86
C PRO A 70 10.46 0.05 16.86
N LYS A 71 11.04 -0.82 17.68
CA LYS A 71 12.50 -1.02 17.73
C LYS A 71 12.98 -1.80 16.51
N THR A 72 12.26 -2.87 16.14
CA THR A 72 12.55 -3.61 14.90
C THR A 72 12.31 -2.73 13.68
N ILE A 73 11.23 -1.94 13.67
CA ILE A 73 10.94 -1.00 12.59
C ILE A 73 12.10 0.00 12.40
N ASP A 74 12.56 0.65 13.46
CA ASP A 74 13.69 1.58 13.43
C ASP A 74 14.96 0.92 12.87
N LYS A 75 15.32 -0.26 13.39
CA LYS A 75 16.48 -1.02 12.94
C LYS A 75 16.43 -1.34 11.44
N GLU A 76 15.29 -1.85 10.96
CA GLU A 76 15.15 -2.29 9.56
C GLU A 76 15.03 -1.12 8.59
N LEU A 77 14.38 -0.02 8.98
CA LEU A 77 14.41 1.22 8.19
C LEU A 77 15.82 1.82 8.13
N GLY A 78 16.67 1.60 9.15
CA GLY A 78 18.10 1.87 9.08
C GLY A 78 18.83 1.07 8.00
N TYR A 79 18.46 -0.21 7.78
CA TYR A 79 19.03 -1.00 6.68
C TYR A 79 18.63 -0.44 5.31
N ALA A 80 17.38 0.00 5.19
CA ALA A 80 16.86 0.61 3.96
C ALA A 80 17.59 1.92 3.62
N GLU A 81 17.75 2.78 4.62
CA GLU A 81 18.54 4.01 4.50
C GLU A 81 19.99 3.70 4.09
N GLY A 82 20.58 2.64 4.66
CA GLY A 82 21.94 2.18 4.36
C GLY A 82 22.16 1.78 2.90
N ILE A 83 21.11 1.37 2.19
CA ILE A 83 21.14 1.07 0.74
C ILE A 83 20.53 2.19 -0.13
N GLY A 84 20.09 3.27 0.50
CA GLY A 84 19.57 4.46 -0.18
C GLY A 84 18.12 4.35 -0.65
N PHE A 85 17.36 3.39 -0.15
CA PHE A 85 15.90 3.41 -0.33
C PHE A 85 15.30 4.64 0.35
N ASN A 86 14.24 5.17 -0.25
CA ASN A 86 13.58 6.41 0.19
C ASN A 86 12.06 6.26 0.36
N THR A 87 11.52 5.07 0.08
CA THR A 87 10.11 4.75 0.26
C THR A 87 9.95 3.31 0.75
N MET A 88 8.81 3.06 1.39
CA MET A 88 8.37 1.74 1.81
C MET A 88 6.88 1.60 1.53
N ARG A 89 6.47 0.45 1.00
CA ARG A 89 5.06 0.13 0.79
C ARG A 89 4.52 -0.68 1.96
N VAL A 90 3.62 -0.09 2.74
CA VAL A 90 3.24 -0.59 4.07
C VAL A 90 1.76 -0.91 4.12
N PHE A 91 1.43 -2.16 4.42
CA PHE A 91 0.04 -2.61 4.46
C PHE A 91 -0.63 -2.28 5.78
N LEU A 92 -1.81 -1.68 5.73
CA LEU A 92 -2.66 -1.45 6.89
C LEU A 92 -3.63 -2.63 7.10
N HIS A 93 -4.36 -2.64 8.22
CA HIS A 93 -5.41 -3.64 8.42
C HIS A 93 -6.62 -3.09 9.20
N SER A 94 -7.81 -3.20 8.61
CA SER A 94 -9.08 -2.74 9.15
C SER A 94 -9.45 -3.37 10.50
N LEU A 95 -9.01 -4.62 10.77
CA LEU A 95 -9.26 -5.27 12.06
C LEU A 95 -8.41 -4.71 13.19
N ALA A 96 -7.15 -4.36 12.93
CA ALA A 96 -6.30 -3.67 13.92
C ALA A 96 -6.88 -2.30 14.26
N TYR A 97 -7.38 -1.58 13.25
CA TYR A 97 -8.13 -0.34 13.45
C TYR A 97 -9.42 -0.58 14.26
N LYS A 98 -10.23 -1.58 13.89
CA LYS A 98 -11.52 -1.85 14.56
C LYS A 98 -11.36 -2.16 16.05
N GLN A 99 -10.27 -2.81 16.45
CA GLN A 99 -9.98 -3.10 17.86
C GLN A 99 -9.64 -1.83 18.66
N ASP A 100 -8.90 -0.91 18.06
CA ASP A 100 -8.35 0.27 18.74
C ASP A 100 -8.10 1.41 17.72
N PRO A 101 -9.15 2.15 17.30
CA PRO A 101 -9.01 3.18 16.26
C PRO A 101 -8.01 4.28 16.64
N ALA A 102 -8.05 4.73 17.89
CA ALA A 102 -7.19 5.80 18.38
C ALA A 102 -5.73 5.34 18.48
N GLY A 103 -5.47 4.16 19.07
CA GLY A 103 -4.12 3.64 19.18
C GLY A 103 -3.55 3.17 17.85
N PHE A 104 -4.37 2.66 16.92
CA PHE A 104 -3.94 2.34 15.55
C PHE A 104 -3.35 3.58 14.87
N LYS A 105 -4.07 4.71 14.91
CA LYS A 105 -3.58 5.98 14.35
C LYS A 105 -2.34 6.51 15.09
N LYS A 106 -2.24 6.32 16.41
CA LYS A 106 -0.99 6.64 17.15
C LYS A 106 0.20 5.77 16.70
N ARG A 107 -0.03 4.49 16.41
CA ARG A 107 1.01 3.58 15.88
C ARG A 107 1.43 3.98 14.46
N MET A 108 0.48 4.36 13.60
CA MET A 108 0.79 4.93 12.29
C MET A 108 1.64 6.21 12.40
N ASP A 109 1.27 7.14 13.28
CA ASP A 109 2.05 8.36 13.52
C ASP A 109 3.47 8.04 14.05
N LYS A 110 3.59 7.04 14.93
CA LYS A 110 4.89 6.56 15.41
C LYS A 110 5.72 5.95 14.28
N PHE A 111 5.13 5.13 13.42
CA PHE A 111 5.79 4.58 12.23
C PHE A 111 6.27 5.70 11.31
N LEU A 112 5.42 6.68 10.99
CA LEU A 112 5.77 7.84 10.16
C LEU A 112 6.92 8.65 10.75
N THR A 113 6.97 8.78 12.08
CA THR A 113 8.08 9.45 12.77
C THR A 113 9.39 8.70 12.59
N ILE A 114 9.38 7.37 12.71
CA ILE A 114 10.57 6.52 12.51
C ILE A 114 11.01 6.54 11.03
N ALA A 115 10.06 6.40 10.10
CA ALA A 115 10.38 6.47 8.67
C ALA A 115 11.01 7.81 8.29
N ALA A 116 10.48 8.92 8.82
CA ALA A 116 11.03 10.25 8.58
C ALA A 116 12.47 10.40 9.11
N SER A 117 12.82 9.80 10.26
CA SER A 117 14.21 9.84 10.76
C SER A 117 15.19 9.06 9.90
N HIS A 118 14.72 8.12 9.08
CA HIS A 118 15.49 7.37 8.08
C HIS A 118 15.38 7.93 6.65
N HIS A 119 14.81 9.14 6.50
CA HIS A 119 14.57 9.77 5.20
C HIS A 119 13.66 8.96 4.25
N ILE A 120 12.75 8.17 4.83
CA ILE A 120 11.79 7.34 4.11
C ILE A 120 10.42 8.00 4.15
N THR A 121 9.79 8.14 2.98
CA THR A 121 8.42 8.63 2.82
C THR A 121 7.54 7.46 2.37
N PRO A 122 6.83 6.77 3.29
CA PRO A 122 6.07 5.56 2.97
C PRO A 122 4.81 5.84 2.15
N LEU A 123 4.34 4.80 1.47
CA LEU A 123 2.95 4.69 0.99
C LEU A 123 2.21 3.62 1.79
N PHE A 124 0.90 3.81 1.94
CA PHE A 124 0.06 2.90 2.73
C PHE A 124 -0.98 2.19 1.86
N VAL A 125 -1.10 0.88 2.09
CA VAL A 125 -2.07 0.02 1.41
C VAL A 125 -3.29 -0.22 2.31
N PHE A 126 -4.50 0.08 1.83
CA PHE A 126 -5.72 -0.12 2.61
C PHE A 126 -6.25 -1.55 2.54
N PHE A 127 -6.45 -2.08 1.34
CA PHE A 127 -7.09 -3.37 1.11
C PHE A 127 -6.23 -4.34 0.32
N ASP A 128 -6.54 -5.62 0.37
CA ASP A 128 -5.79 -6.74 -0.19
C ASP A 128 -6.66 -8.00 -0.38
N ASP A 129 -6.53 -8.67 -1.52
CA ASP A 129 -7.24 -9.91 -1.87
C ASP A 129 -6.37 -11.18 -1.79
N CYS A 130 -5.15 -11.08 -1.25
CA CYS A 130 -4.17 -12.16 -1.31
C CYS A 130 -4.26 -13.15 -0.14
N TRP A 131 -3.94 -14.42 -0.41
CA TRP A 131 -3.74 -15.46 0.60
C TRP A 131 -5.00 -15.77 1.45
N ASN A 132 -4.91 -15.67 2.79
CA ASN A 132 -5.92 -16.22 3.69
C ASN A 132 -7.13 -15.29 3.86
N LYS A 133 -8.32 -15.76 3.47
CA LYS A 133 -9.57 -14.97 3.47
C LYS A 133 -10.23 -14.73 4.83
N GLU A 134 -9.75 -15.34 5.91
CA GLU A 134 -10.41 -15.32 7.24
C GLU A 134 -9.50 -14.69 8.31
N PRO A 135 -9.26 -13.37 8.26
CA PRO A 135 -8.46 -12.69 9.24
C PRO A 135 -9.12 -12.72 10.62
N LYS A 136 -8.31 -12.97 11.66
CA LYS A 136 -8.76 -12.98 13.06
C LYS A 136 -7.82 -12.13 13.88
N ALA A 137 -8.39 -11.17 14.59
CA ALA A 137 -7.64 -10.33 15.49
C ALA A 137 -7.23 -11.11 16.76
N GLY A 138 -6.20 -10.63 17.46
CA GLY A 138 -5.54 -11.32 18.57
C GLY A 138 -4.19 -11.91 18.16
N LYS A 139 -3.77 -12.98 18.84
CA LYS A 139 -2.53 -13.70 18.52
C LYS A 139 -2.60 -14.25 17.09
N GLN A 140 -1.60 -13.90 16.27
CA GLN A 140 -1.49 -14.35 14.89
C GLN A 140 -0.83 -15.74 14.81
N PRO A 141 -1.04 -16.50 13.72
CA PRO A 141 -0.44 -17.82 13.57
C PRO A 141 1.10 -17.75 13.52
N GLU A 142 1.75 -18.87 13.84
CA GLU A 142 3.18 -19.02 13.58
C GLU A 142 3.43 -19.31 12.09
N PRO A 143 4.60 -18.91 11.55
CA PRO A 143 4.95 -19.20 10.16
C PRO A 143 4.95 -20.70 9.90
N LYS A 144 4.37 -21.13 8.78
CA LYS A 144 4.49 -22.52 8.34
C LYS A 144 5.86 -22.69 7.69
N PRO A 145 6.69 -23.66 8.14
CA PRO A 145 8.02 -23.89 7.58
C PRO A 145 7.99 -24.05 6.06
N GLY A 146 8.88 -23.33 5.37
CA GLY A 146 9.07 -23.48 3.93
C GLY A 146 7.93 -22.99 3.03
N ILE A 147 6.94 -22.29 3.59
CA ILE A 147 5.76 -21.80 2.85
C ILE A 147 5.79 -20.28 2.79
N HIS A 148 5.79 -19.75 1.57
CA HIS A 148 5.72 -18.32 1.28
C HIS A 148 4.42 -17.69 1.81
N ASN A 149 4.50 -16.50 2.42
CA ASN A 149 3.35 -15.75 2.98
C ASN A 149 2.40 -16.62 3.82
N SER A 150 2.96 -17.59 4.55
CA SER A 150 2.20 -18.68 5.16
C SER A 150 1.07 -18.26 6.11
N GLY A 151 1.17 -17.07 6.70
CA GLY A 151 0.15 -16.45 7.55
C GLY A 151 -0.36 -15.10 7.07
N TRP A 152 -0.08 -14.70 5.83
CA TRP A 152 -0.65 -13.47 5.24
C TRP A 152 -2.17 -13.56 5.15
N MET A 153 -2.87 -12.46 5.40
CA MET A 153 -4.33 -12.45 5.44
C MET A 153 -4.89 -11.33 4.57
N GLN A 154 -6.09 -11.53 4.04
CA GLN A 154 -6.81 -10.53 3.26
C GLN A 154 -7.33 -9.42 4.18
N ASP A 155 -7.38 -8.19 3.67
CA ASP A 155 -8.10 -7.09 4.31
C ASP A 155 -8.93 -6.31 3.29
N PRO A 156 -10.25 -6.19 3.42
CA PRO A 156 -11.08 -6.98 4.32
C PRO A 156 -11.06 -8.47 3.95
N GLY A 157 -11.16 -9.33 4.96
CA GLY A 157 -11.48 -10.74 4.74
C GLY A 157 -12.95 -10.99 4.43
N GLN A 158 -13.32 -12.26 4.31
CA GLN A 158 -14.70 -12.70 4.11
C GLN A 158 -15.49 -12.71 5.44
N PRO A 159 -16.79 -12.35 5.44
CA PRO A 159 -17.59 -11.92 4.29
C PRO A 159 -17.49 -10.41 3.96
N ALA A 160 -16.62 -9.67 4.66
CA ALA A 160 -16.56 -8.21 4.57
C ALA A 160 -16.14 -7.69 3.19
N SER A 161 -15.28 -8.40 2.46
CA SER A 161 -14.88 -8.01 1.09
C SER A 161 -15.99 -8.16 0.05
N ALA A 162 -16.86 -9.16 0.19
CA ALA A 162 -17.83 -9.53 -0.84
C ALA A 162 -19.23 -8.94 -0.61
N GLN A 163 -19.63 -8.73 0.65
CA GLN A 163 -20.99 -8.32 0.97
C GLN A 163 -21.06 -6.80 1.19
N ALA A 164 -21.75 -6.11 0.28
CA ALA A 164 -21.92 -4.65 0.33
C ALA A 164 -22.52 -4.13 1.66
N ALA A 165 -23.28 -4.96 2.37
CA ALA A 165 -23.79 -4.65 3.72
C ALA A 165 -22.68 -4.37 4.75
N ASN A 166 -21.46 -4.88 4.53
CA ASN A 166 -20.30 -4.66 5.40
C ASN A 166 -19.49 -3.40 5.03
N PHE A 167 -19.72 -2.82 3.85
CA PHE A 167 -18.97 -1.65 3.37
C PHE A 167 -19.06 -0.41 4.28
N PRO A 168 -20.18 -0.11 4.98
CA PRO A 168 -20.22 1.03 5.89
C PRO A 168 -19.14 1.01 7.00
N ALA A 169 -18.79 -0.17 7.52
CA ALA A 169 -17.73 -0.29 8.52
C ALA A 169 -16.33 -0.01 7.92
N LEU A 170 -16.11 -0.45 6.68
CA LEU A 170 -14.88 -0.19 5.93
C LEU A 170 -14.76 1.28 5.53
N GLU A 171 -15.86 1.91 5.17
CA GLU A 171 -15.93 3.34 4.88
C GLU A 171 -15.49 4.17 6.08
N ILE A 172 -15.96 3.84 7.29
CA ILE A 172 -15.57 4.51 8.53
C ILE A 172 -14.06 4.42 8.71
N TYR A 173 -13.49 3.22 8.56
CA TYR A 173 -12.05 2.99 8.68
C TYR A 173 -11.24 3.82 7.66
N VAL A 174 -11.55 3.68 6.37
CA VAL A 174 -10.82 4.36 5.29
C VAL A 174 -10.91 5.87 5.47
N LYS A 175 -12.11 6.40 5.69
CA LYS A 175 -12.30 7.85 5.82
C LYS A 175 -11.68 8.41 7.08
N ASP A 176 -11.70 7.69 8.20
CA ASP A 176 -11.08 8.18 9.45
C ASP A 176 -9.55 8.25 9.33
N VAL A 177 -8.92 7.22 8.77
CA VAL A 177 -7.47 7.21 8.52
C VAL A 177 -7.11 8.33 7.53
N LEU A 178 -7.76 8.39 6.37
CA LEU A 178 -7.47 9.41 5.36
C LEU A 178 -7.69 10.82 5.91
N LYS A 179 -8.76 11.09 6.66
CA LYS A 179 -9.00 12.42 7.26
C LYS A 179 -7.94 12.79 8.29
N THR A 180 -7.49 11.82 9.09
CA THR A 180 -6.48 12.06 10.12
C THR A 180 -5.14 12.46 9.50
N PHE A 181 -4.76 11.84 8.38
CA PHE A 181 -3.45 12.04 7.75
C PHE A 181 -3.50 12.80 6.41
N ALA A 182 -4.63 13.43 6.07
CA ALA A 182 -4.89 14.03 4.76
C ALA A 182 -3.82 15.04 4.30
N HIS A 183 -3.18 15.71 5.25
CA HIS A 183 -2.19 16.77 5.02
C HIS A 183 -0.79 16.39 5.52
N ASP A 184 -0.59 15.12 5.92
CA ASP A 184 0.68 14.66 6.45
C ASP A 184 1.71 14.45 5.32
N LYS A 185 2.68 15.36 5.24
CA LYS A 185 3.71 15.35 4.21
C LYS A 185 4.68 14.16 4.32
N ARG A 186 4.65 13.40 5.41
CA ARG A 186 5.44 12.17 5.58
C ARG A 186 4.87 11.01 4.77
N ILE A 187 3.66 11.13 4.20
CA ILE A 187 3.04 10.10 3.37
C ILE A 187 3.25 10.43 1.90
N LEU A 188 3.70 9.45 1.13
CA LEU A 188 4.00 9.57 -0.29
C LEU A 188 2.73 9.48 -1.14
N LEU A 189 1.98 8.38 -0.99
CA LEU A 189 0.74 8.10 -1.73
C LEU A 189 -0.14 7.10 -0.95
N TRP A 190 -1.41 7.01 -1.31
CA TRP A 190 -2.35 6.02 -0.77
C TRP A 190 -2.64 4.96 -1.83
N ASP A 191 -2.24 3.73 -1.55
CA ASP A 191 -2.59 2.55 -2.35
C ASP A 191 -3.89 1.96 -1.79
N LEU A 192 -4.96 2.05 -2.56
CA LEU A 192 -6.29 1.80 -2.03
C LEU A 192 -6.65 0.31 -2.00
N TYR A 193 -6.06 -0.49 -2.87
CA TYR A 193 -6.38 -1.90 -3.00
C TYR A 193 -5.26 -2.66 -3.71
N ASN A 194 -4.58 -3.52 -2.97
CA ASN A 194 -3.64 -4.50 -3.47
C ASN A 194 -4.38 -5.64 -4.18
N GLU A 195 -3.94 -5.89 -5.42
CA GLU A 195 -4.34 -7.02 -6.25
C GLU A 195 -5.84 -7.37 -6.22
N PRO A 196 -6.76 -6.41 -6.43
CA PRO A 196 -8.18 -6.72 -6.46
C PRO A 196 -8.44 -7.80 -7.51
N GLY A 197 -9.26 -8.79 -7.16
CA GLY A 197 -9.58 -9.94 -8.00
C GLY A 197 -8.67 -11.15 -7.80
N ASN A 198 -7.63 -11.07 -6.96
CA ASN A 198 -6.80 -12.23 -6.62
C ASN A 198 -7.58 -13.27 -5.78
N SER A 199 -6.95 -14.41 -5.50
CA SER A 199 -7.52 -15.55 -4.76
C SER A 199 -8.86 -16.04 -5.33
N GLY A 200 -8.99 -15.98 -6.67
CA GLY A 200 -10.18 -16.43 -7.40
C GLY A 200 -11.39 -15.48 -7.31
N LYS A 201 -11.21 -14.23 -6.84
CA LYS A 201 -12.32 -13.26 -6.74
C LYS A 201 -12.70 -12.64 -8.08
N GLY A 202 -11.75 -12.44 -8.99
CA GLY A 202 -11.99 -11.76 -10.27
C GLY A 202 -12.76 -10.45 -10.10
N ASP A 203 -13.72 -10.18 -10.99
CA ASP A 203 -14.50 -8.94 -10.97
C ASP A 203 -15.41 -8.76 -9.73
N SER A 204 -15.54 -9.76 -8.85
CA SER A 204 -16.31 -9.60 -7.62
C SER A 204 -15.71 -8.57 -6.65
N SER A 205 -14.44 -8.20 -6.83
CA SER A 205 -13.75 -7.14 -6.07
C SER A 205 -14.03 -5.72 -6.60
N LEU A 206 -14.53 -5.58 -7.83
CA LEU A 206 -14.76 -4.29 -8.48
C LEU A 206 -15.72 -3.37 -7.69
N PRO A 207 -16.83 -3.85 -7.08
CA PRO A 207 -17.70 -3.00 -6.26
C PRO A 207 -16.97 -2.35 -5.08
N LEU A 208 -16.12 -3.09 -4.37
CA LEU A 208 -15.35 -2.55 -3.25
C LEU A 208 -14.25 -1.60 -3.74
N LEU A 209 -13.57 -1.93 -4.84
CA LEU A 209 -12.62 -1.04 -5.51
C LEU A 209 -13.26 0.31 -5.85
N LYS A 210 -14.46 0.30 -6.45
CA LYS A 210 -15.20 1.53 -6.76
C LYS A 210 -15.50 2.35 -5.50
N LYS A 211 -15.90 1.67 -4.42
CA LYS A 211 -16.23 2.31 -3.15
C LYS A 211 -15.03 2.95 -2.48
N VAL A 212 -13.89 2.27 -2.39
CA VAL A 212 -12.70 2.82 -1.74
C VAL A 212 -12.16 4.05 -2.47
N PHE A 213 -12.17 4.06 -3.81
CA PHE A 213 -11.87 5.26 -4.59
C PHE A 213 -12.85 6.39 -4.30
N GLY A 214 -14.16 6.11 -4.29
CA GLY A 214 -15.18 7.10 -3.95
C GLY A 214 -14.95 7.72 -2.57
N TRP A 215 -14.72 6.89 -1.54
CA TRP A 215 -14.44 7.35 -0.19
C TRP A 215 -13.18 8.22 -0.10
N ALA A 216 -12.12 7.82 -0.79
CA ALA A 216 -10.88 8.58 -0.84
C ALA A 216 -11.06 9.93 -1.54
N ARG A 217 -11.84 9.98 -2.63
CA ARG A 217 -12.20 11.24 -3.31
C ARG A 217 -13.10 12.13 -2.46
N GLU A 218 -13.99 11.58 -1.65
CA GLU A 218 -14.79 12.37 -0.71
C GLU A 218 -13.93 13.02 0.39
N VAL A 219 -12.88 12.35 0.86
CA VAL A 219 -11.91 12.94 1.79
C VAL A 219 -11.00 13.94 1.07
N ASN A 220 -10.56 13.60 -0.14
CA ASN A 220 -9.66 14.37 -1.00
C ASN A 220 -8.34 14.73 -0.29
N PRO A 221 -7.49 13.73 0.05
CA PRO A 221 -6.18 13.97 0.67
C PRO A 221 -5.23 14.72 -0.28
N ASP A 222 -4.17 15.32 0.28
CA ASP A 222 -3.15 16.05 -0.49
C ASP A 222 -2.22 15.11 -1.28
N GLN A 223 -2.06 13.87 -0.83
CA GLN A 223 -1.28 12.83 -1.51
C GLN A 223 -2.09 12.18 -2.65
N PRO A 224 -1.45 11.67 -3.71
CA PRO A 224 -2.16 10.96 -4.76
C PRO A 224 -2.72 9.62 -4.25
N ILE A 225 -3.81 9.18 -4.87
CA ILE A 225 -4.39 7.85 -4.63
C ILE A 225 -4.22 6.96 -5.87
N SER A 226 -3.99 5.66 -5.67
CA SER A 226 -3.84 4.67 -6.74
C SER A 226 -4.31 3.27 -6.33
N ALA A 227 -4.33 2.34 -7.29
CA ALA A 227 -4.44 0.89 -7.06
C ALA A 227 -3.75 0.16 -8.21
N GLY A 228 -2.90 -0.82 -7.89
CA GLY A 228 -1.96 -1.44 -8.84
C GLY A 228 -2.57 -2.42 -9.83
N VAL A 229 -2.30 -2.22 -11.13
CA VAL A 229 -2.55 -3.24 -12.17
C VAL A 229 -1.59 -4.41 -11.95
N TRP A 230 -2.11 -5.63 -11.79
CA TRP A 230 -1.28 -6.79 -11.45
C TRP A 230 -1.51 -8.01 -12.36
N SER A 231 -2.66 -8.08 -13.05
CA SER A 231 -3.01 -9.19 -13.94
C SER A 231 -3.76 -8.71 -15.17
N TRP A 232 -3.21 -8.98 -16.36
CA TRP A 232 -3.80 -8.56 -17.64
C TRP A 232 -5.17 -9.17 -17.93
N GLY A 233 -5.48 -10.33 -17.33
CA GLY A 233 -6.77 -11.01 -17.51
C GLY A 233 -7.96 -10.38 -16.78
N LEU A 234 -7.73 -9.33 -15.97
CA LEU A 234 -8.76 -8.65 -15.18
C LEU A 234 -9.17 -7.31 -15.82
N GLU A 235 -9.66 -7.36 -17.06
CA GLU A 235 -9.87 -6.16 -17.90
C GLU A 235 -10.70 -5.07 -17.23
N ALA A 236 -11.85 -5.42 -16.62
CA ALA A 236 -12.73 -4.45 -15.96
C ALA A 236 -12.09 -3.79 -14.73
N LEU A 237 -11.26 -4.53 -14.00
CA LEU A 237 -10.47 -3.99 -12.89
C LEU A 237 -9.34 -3.11 -13.41
N ASN A 238 -8.59 -3.59 -14.42
CA ASN A 238 -7.48 -2.86 -15.02
C ASN A 238 -7.93 -1.51 -15.57
N GLU A 239 -9.04 -1.48 -16.33
CA GLU A 239 -9.63 -0.25 -16.85
C GLU A 239 -9.95 0.72 -15.71
N TYR A 240 -10.60 0.24 -14.64
CA TYR A 240 -10.95 1.09 -13.51
C TYR A 240 -9.70 1.64 -12.80
N GLN A 241 -8.72 0.80 -12.54
CA GLN A 241 -7.47 1.16 -11.87
C GLN A 241 -6.70 2.25 -12.62
N VAL A 242 -6.48 2.08 -13.93
CA VAL A 242 -5.71 3.07 -14.72
C VAL A 242 -6.47 4.38 -14.94
N THR A 243 -7.79 4.34 -15.03
CA THR A 243 -8.60 5.54 -15.31
C THR A 243 -8.96 6.35 -14.07
N HIS A 244 -8.93 5.77 -12.87
CA HIS A 244 -9.35 6.44 -11.63
C HIS A 244 -8.19 6.82 -10.69
N SER A 245 -6.98 6.33 -10.97
CA SER A 245 -5.77 6.63 -10.19
C SER A 245 -5.14 7.98 -10.57
N ASP A 246 -4.57 8.66 -9.58
CA ASP A 246 -3.83 9.91 -9.81
C ASP A 246 -2.48 9.65 -10.49
N VAL A 247 -1.84 8.54 -10.12
CA VAL A 247 -0.58 8.00 -10.67
C VAL A 247 -0.79 6.53 -11.02
N VAL A 248 -0.06 6.01 -12.00
CA VAL A 248 -0.18 4.60 -12.40
C VAL A 248 0.74 3.76 -11.54
N THR A 249 0.17 2.78 -10.83
CA THR A 249 0.92 1.75 -10.11
C THR A 249 0.69 0.38 -10.73
N TYR A 250 1.66 -0.52 -10.63
CA TYR A 250 1.53 -1.86 -11.21
C TYR A 250 2.52 -2.86 -10.59
N HIS A 251 2.22 -4.15 -10.76
CA HIS A 251 3.08 -5.27 -10.36
C HIS A 251 3.60 -5.99 -11.59
N ASP A 252 4.86 -6.41 -11.57
CA ASP A 252 5.42 -7.22 -12.63
C ASP A 252 6.65 -8.00 -12.14
N TYR A 253 6.54 -9.32 -12.17
CA TYR A 253 7.58 -10.26 -11.73
C TYR A 253 8.25 -10.97 -12.91
N SER A 254 8.14 -10.41 -14.12
CA SER A 254 8.75 -10.95 -15.32
C SER A 254 10.21 -10.48 -15.50
N PRO A 255 11.00 -11.13 -16.38
CA PRO A 255 12.34 -10.65 -16.73
C PRO A 255 12.31 -9.29 -17.43
N GLU A 256 13.44 -8.59 -17.42
CA GLU A 256 13.62 -7.21 -17.93
C GLU A 256 12.94 -6.93 -19.28
N ASN A 257 13.10 -7.81 -20.28
CA ASN A 257 12.55 -7.60 -21.62
C ASN A 257 11.02 -7.57 -21.66
N GLU A 258 10.36 -8.41 -20.86
CA GLU A 258 8.90 -8.44 -20.79
C GLU A 258 8.38 -7.30 -19.91
N HIS A 259 9.06 -7.05 -18.78
CA HIS A 259 8.73 -5.95 -17.88
C HIS A 259 8.84 -4.57 -18.56
N LEU A 260 9.82 -4.39 -19.45
CA LEU A 260 9.95 -3.17 -20.25
C LEU A 260 8.72 -2.93 -21.15
N LYS A 261 8.09 -3.99 -21.69
CA LYS A 261 6.87 -3.84 -22.50
C LYS A 261 5.71 -3.35 -21.64
N THR A 262 5.56 -3.89 -20.42
CA THR A 262 4.60 -3.40 -19.43
C THR A 262 4.83 -1.91 -19.14
N VAL A 263 6.06 -1.51 -18.88
CA VAL A 263 6.44 -0.11 -18.63
C VAL A 263 6.05 0.79 -19.80
N GLN A 264 6.41 0.40 -21.03
CA GLN A 264 6.14 1.19 -22.23
C GLN A 264 4.63 1.36 -22.45
N PHE A 265 3.85 0.30 -22.27
CA PHE A 265 2.39 0.35 -22.34
C PHE A 265 1.79 1.28 -21.30
N LEU A 266 2.18 1.16 -20.02
CA LEU A 266 1.64 1.97 -18.94
C LEU A 266 2.05 3.45 -19.05
N LYS A 267 3.21 3.76 -19.61
CA LYS A 267 3.63 5.16 -19.87
C LYS A 267 2.74 5.86 -20.91
N MET A 268 2.00 5.13 -21.75
CA MET A 268 1.07 5.72 -22.72
C MET A 268 -0.08 6.49 -22.06
N TYR A 269 -0.40 6.22 -20.79
CA TYR A 269 -1.41 6.98 -20.04
C TYR A 269 -0.95 8.40 -19.65
N GLY A 270 0.31 8.79 -19.94
CA GLY A 270 0.82 10.15 -19.74
C GLY A 270 0.97 10.55 -18.27
N ARG A 271 0.96 9.59 -17.36
CA ARG A 271 1.09 9.77 -15.91
C ARG A 271 2.38 9.14 -15.40
N PRO A 272 2.90 9.57 -14.24
CA PRO A 272 3.98 8.86 -13.56
C PRO A 272 3.62 7.39 -13.35
N VAL A 273 4.62 6.52 -13.48
CA VAL A 273 4.50 5.08 -13.32
C VAL A 273 5.39 4.64 -12.16
N ILE A 274 4.84 3.83 -11.26
CA ILE A 274 5.56 3.26 -10.12
C ILE A 274 5.29 1.75 -10.11
N CYS A 275 6.34 0.95 -10.23
CA CYS A 275 6.25 -0.49 -10.01
C CYS A 275 6.18 -0.71 -8.50
N THR A 276 5.01 -1.08 -8.00
CA THR A 276 4.75 -1.25 -6.56
C THR A 276 5.10 -2.64 -6.07
N GLU A 277 5.28 -3.61 -6.98
CA GLU A 277 5.86 -4.92 -6.69
C GLU A 277 6.64 -5.46 -7.90
N TYR A 278 7.88 -5.86 -7.68
CA TYR A 278 8.68 -6.65 -8.61
C TYR A 278 9.71 -7.50 -7.83
N MET A 279 10.59 -8.15 -8.58
CA MET A 279 11.71 -8.96 -8.13
C MET A 279 11.27 -10.32 -7.58
N ALA A 280 11.74 -11.34 -8.28
CA ALA A 280 11.42 -12.74 -8.13
C ALA A 280 12.58 -13.50 -8.78
N ARG A 281 13.67 -13.75 -8.04
CA ARG A 281 14.94 -14.21 -8.61
C ARG A 281 14.82 -15.45 -9.52
N PRO A 282 14.09 -16.53 -9.15
CA PRO A 282 13.89 -17.70 -10.01
C PRO A 282 13.11 -17.42 -11.30
N ARG A 283 12.36 -16.31 -11.36
CA ARG A 283 11.66 -15.85 -12.57
C ARG A 283 12.51 -14.86 -13.39
N ASN A 284 13.77 -14.68 -13.02
CA ASN A 284 14.72 -13.75 -13.64
C ASN A 284 14.27 -12.26 -13.59
N SER A 285 13.37 -11.93 -12.67
CA SER A 285 13.11 -10.55 -12.26
C SER A 285 14.10 -10.22 -11.13
N ARG A 286 15.17 -9.49 -11.46
CA ARG A 286 16.35 -9.33 -10.59
C ARG A 286 16.73 -7.86 -10.39
N PHE A 287 17.42 -7.57 -9.30
CA PHE A 287 17.93 -6.21 -9.04
C PHE A 287 18.94 -5.77 -10.09
N GLU A 288 19.77 -6.65 -10.63
CA GLU A 288 20.84 -6.30 -11.56
C GLU A 288 20.35 -5.98 -12.99
N THR A 289 19.12 -6.37 -13.33
CA THR A 289 18.54 -6.20 -14.67
C THR A 289 17.32 -5.29 -14.64
N VAL A 290 16.31 -5.63 -13.83
CA VAL A 290 15.03 -4.92 -13.79
C VAL A 290 15.18 -3.53 -13.16
N MET A 291 15.85 -3.42 -12.02
CA MET A 291 15.93 -2.14 -11.30
C MET A 291 16.68 -1.03 -12.10
N PRO A 292 17.82 -1.31 -12.78
CA PRO A 292 18.42 -0.36 -13.71
C PRO A 292 17.49 0.07 -14.85
N MET A 293 16.71 -0.87 -15.41
CA MET A 293 15.73 -0.59 -16.45
C MET A 293 14.64 0.36 -15.93
N LEU A 294 14.05 0.07 -14.75
CA LEU A 294 13.06 0.93 -14.12
C LEU A 294 13.60 2.33 -13.88
N LYS A 295 14.85 2.44 -13.38
CA LYS A 295 15.51 3.74 -13.18
C LYS A 295 15.68 4.50 -14.50
N LYS A 296 16.17 3.83 -15.54
CA LYS A 296 16.37 4.43 -16.87
C LYS A 296 15.05 4.96 -17.45
N GLU A 297 13.95 4.24 -17.22
CA GLU A 297 12.62 4.63 -17.66
C GLU A 297 11.92 5.64 -16.74
N ASN A 298 12.60 6.08 -15.67
CA ASN A 298 12.08 6.95 -14.61
C ASN A 298 10.82 6.38 -13.92
N VAL A 299 10.76 5.06 -13.78
CA VAL A 299 9.68 4.32 -13.09
C VAL A 299 10.12 4.03 -11.66
N GLY A 300 9.26 4.32 -10.68
CA GLY A 300 9.56 3.99 -9.28
C GLY A 300 9.71 2.47 -9.09
N ALA A 301 10.64 2.02 -8.26
CA ALA A 301 10.97 0.62 -8.09
C ALA A 301 10.78 0.17 -6.63
N ILE A 302 9.68 -0.52 -6.35
CA ILE A 302 9.37 -1.09 -5.04
C ILE A 302 9.31 -2.60 -5.17
N ASN A 303 10.23 -3.31 -4.53
CA ASN A 303 10.31 -4.75 -4.63
C ASN A 303 9.49 -5.44 -3.52
N TRP A 304 8.93 -6.62 -3.82
CA TRP A 304 8.35 -7.45 -2.76
C TRP A 304 9.45 -8.06 -1.90
N GLY A 305 9.25 -8.12 -0.59
CA GLY A 305 10.17 -8.71 0.39
C GLY A 305 11.41 -7.85 0.72
N PHE A 306 11.76 -7.74 2.00
CA PHE A 306 12.84 -6.84 2.44
C PHE A 306 13.83 -7.54 3.39
N VAL A 307 13.39 -7.83 4.61
CA VAL A 307 14.16 -8.56 5.62
C VAL A 307 13.53 -9.93 5.84
N ALA A 308 14.37 -10.96 5.92
CA ALA A 308 13.93 -12.30 6.26
C ALA A 308 13.23 -12.35 7.62
N GLY A 309 12.00 -12.85 7.62
CA GLY A 309 11.15 -12.85 8.80
C GLY A 309 9.96 -13.79 8.69
N LYS A 310 8.96 -13.56 9.55
CA LYS A 310 7.80 -14.44 9.71
C LYS A 310 6.95 -14.58 8.43
N THR A 311 6.97 -13.60 7.53
CA THR A 311 6.26 -13.66 6.23
C THR A 311 6.83 -14.72 5.29
N ASN A 312 8.05 -15.22 5.52
CA ASN A 312 8.65 -16.30 4.74
C ASN A 312 8.81 -15.98 3.24
N THR A 313 9.10 -14.73 2.89
CA THR A 313 9.18 -14.32 1.47
C THR A 313 10.46 -14.77 0.77
N LYS A 314 11.45 -15.33 1.46
CA LYS A 314 12.56 -16.07 0.80
C LYS A 314 12.11 -17.35 0.08
N TYR A 315 11.00 -17.97 0.45
CA TYR A 315 10.50 -19.18 -0.22
C TYR A 315 9.70 -18.80 -1.47
N ALA A 316 9.77 -19.61 -2.53
CA ALA A 316 9.02 -19.38 -3.76
C ALA A 316 7.54 -19.79 -3.63
N TRP A 317 6.64 -19.08 -4.32
CA TRP A 317 5.19 -19.36 -4.31
C TRP A 317 4.87 -20.82 -4.62
N ASP A 318 5.47 -21.34 -5.69
CA ASP A 318 5.10 -22.62 -6.32
C ASP A 318 6.06 -23.77 -5.94
N THR A 319 6.98 -23.55 -5.00
CA THR A 319 8.02 -24.53 -4.63
C THR A 319 8.26 -24.52 -3.12
N PRO A 320 7.29 -25.03 -2.32
CA PRO A 320 7.45 -25.11 -0.87
C PRO A 320 8.59 -26.07 -0.49
N ILE A 321 9.23 -25.79 0.64
CA ILE A 321 10.35 -26.58 1.17
C ILE A 321 9.89 -27.27 2.48
N PRO A 322 9.43 -28.53 2.45
CA PRO A 322 8.70 -29.12 3.58
C PRO A 322 9.41 -29.12 4.94
N ASP A 323 10.75 -29.20 4.95
CA ASP A 323 11.57 -29.19 6.17
C ASP A 323 11.95 -27.77 6.63
N GLY A 324 11.58 -26.73 5.88
CA GLY A 324 11.93 -25.35 6.16
C GLY A 324 13.40 -25.00 5.92
N GLY A 325 14.17 -25.87 5.27
CA GLY A 325 15.56 -25.62 4.91
C GLY A 325 15.75 -24.35 4.08
N GLU A 326 16.98 -23.82 4.04
CA GLU A 326 17.26 -22.61 3.27
C GLU A 326 17.11 -22.87 1.75
N PRO A 327 16.37 -22.04 1.01
CA PRO A 327 16.27 -22.17 -0.44
C PRO A 327 17.63 -22.07 -1.13
N LYS A 328 17.84 -22.84 -2.21
CA LYS A 328 19.05 -22.72 -3.05
C LYS A 328 19.26 -21.30 -3.58
N GLU A 329 18.16 -20.66 -3.98
CA GLU A 329 18.11 -19.24 -4.30
C GLU A 329 16.91 -18.64 -3.57
N TRP A 330 17.13 -17.56 -2.82
CA TRP A 330 16.03 -16.85 -2.16
C TRP A 330 15.12 -16.20 -3.19
N PHE A 331 13.83 -16.17 -2.89
CA PHE A 331 12.87 -15.62 -3.81
C PHE A 331 12.93 -14.09 -3.82
N HIS A 332 12.64 -13.47 -2.67
CA HIS A 332 12.49 -12.02 -2.57
C HIS A 332 13.54 -11.32 -1.70
N GLU A 333 13.62 -11.66 -0.42
CA GLU A 333 14.30 -10.87 0.62
C GLU A 333 15.73 -10.41 0.26
N ILE A 334 16.09 -9.21 0.71
CA ILE A 334 17.41 -8.58 0.49
C ILE A 334 18.34 -8.90 1.67
N PHE A 335 17.80 -8.88 2.89
CA PHE A 335 18.58 -9.00 4.12
C PHE A 335 18.18 -10.20 4.95
N ARG A 336 19.17 -10.73 5.68
CA ARG A 336 18.96 -11.59 6.85
C ARG A 336 18.46 -10.75 8.04
N PRO A 337 17.92 -11.36 9.11
CA PRO A 337 17.36 -10.63 10.26
C PRO A 337 18.35 -9.68 10.97
N ASP A 338 19.64 -9.97 10.86
CA ASP A 338 20.74 -9.19 11.42
C ASP A 338 21.24 -8.06 10.50
N GLY A 339 20.62 -7.89 9.32
CA GLY A 339 21.01 -6.88 8.34
C GLY A 339 22.12 -7.32 7.38
N THR A 340 22.63 -8.56 7.50
CA THR A 340 23.59 -9.10 6.53
C THR A 340 22.90 -9.27 5.18
N PRO A 341 23.44 -8.75 4.07
CA PRO A 341 22.91 -9.01 2.74
C PRO A 341 22.82 -10.50 2.41
N TYR A 342 21.74 -10.93 1.76
CA TYR A 342 21.68 -12.28 1.18
C TYR A 342 22.72 -12.44 0.06
N LYS A 343 22.79 -11.45 -0.84
CA LYS A 343 23.83 -11.31 -1.88
C LYS A 343 24.37 -9.89 -1.83
N GLN A 344 25.70 -9.75 -1.67
CA GLN A 344 26.33 -8.43 -1.54
C GLN A 344 26.26 -7.66 -2.87
N GLU A 345 26.36 -8.36 -3.99
CA GLU A 345 26.39 -7.77 -5.33
C GLU A 345 25.07 -7.05 -5.65
N GLU A 346 23.93 -7.60 -5.20
CA GLU A 346 22.61 -6.98 -5.35
C GLU A 346 22.52 -5.67 -4.55
N VAL A 347 23.02 -5.68 -3.31
CA VAL A 347 23.08 -4.47 -2.46
C VAL A 347 23.98 -3.40 -3.07
N ASP A 348 25.10 -3.80 -3.69
CA ASP A 348 26.00 -2.86 -4.35
C ASP A 348 25.35 -2.22 -5.59
N VAL A 349 24.56 -2.98 -6.36
CA VAL A 349 23.74 -2.42 -7.45
C VAL A 349 22.72 -1.43 -6.91
N ILE A 350 21.97 -1.78 -5.86
CA ILE A 350 20.96 -0.91 -5.26
C ILE A 350 21.59 0.41 -4.78
N LYS A 351 22.71 0.33 -4.04
CA LYS A 351 23.46 1.50 -3.58
C LYS A 351 23.92 2.39 -4.73
N LYS A 352 24.53 1.79 -5.76
CA LYS A 352 24.97 2.51 -6.96
C LYS A 352 23.81 3.24 -7.65
N LEU A 353 22.66 2.59 -7.77
CA LEU A 353 21.46 3.20 -8.35
C LEU A 353 20.86 4.29 -7.44
N ASN A 354 21.09 4.26 -6.14
CA ASN A 354 20.61 5.30 -5.22
C ASN A 354 21.65 6.39 -4.91
N GLY A 355 22.87 6.28 -5.48
CA GLY A 355 23.96 7.24 -5.25
C GLY A 355 24.53 7.17 -3.83
N LYS A 356 24.59 5.96 -3.26
CA LYS A 356 25.18 5.66 -1.95
C LYS A 356 26.57 5.05 -2.06
#